data_AF-A0A482XEE2-F1
#
_entry.id   AF-A0A482XEE2-F1
#
_cell.length_a   1.000
_cell.length_b   1.000
_cell.length_c   1.000
_cell.angle_alpha   90.00
_cell.angle_beta   90.00
_cell.angle_gamma   90.00
#
_symmetry.space_group_name_H-M   'P 1'
#
loop_
_entity.id
_entity.type
_entity.pdbx_description
1 polymer ?
#
loop_
_entity_poly.entity_id
_entity_poly.type
_entity_poly.pdbx_seq_one_letter_code
_entity_poly.pdbx_strand_id
1 'polypeptide(L)'
;MAAKRITSSSFNWAKLAERIPEHQKPTYTAFKVKSDNYLRRMLANPAQPPQIDWQHYANTVPIPGLVDSFRAQYEKVKIPVPSIDSAQNELNQLEKQAESDIAKFKQESEQRISGLKQQIHAIESMIPVKLMTMEDFYVSNPEFAQKMKNPTVLDDGSENKPKDGH
;
A
#
# COMPACT_ATOMS: atom_id res chain seq x y z
N MET A 1 -22.13 19.65 -15.92
CA MET A 1 -21.45 19.87 -14.62
C MET A 1 -21.61 18.71 -13.63
N ALA A 2 -22.72 17.94 -13.65
CA ALA A 2 -22.88 16.76 -12.79
C ALA A 2 -21.91 15.60 -13.11
N ALA A 3 -21.56 15.40 -14.39
CA ALA A 3 -20.69 14.32 -14.85
C ALA A 3 -19.22 14.43 -14.39
N LYS A 4 -18.75 15.60 -13.93
CA LYS A 4 -17.39 15.77 -13.39
C LYS A 4 -17.26 15.40 -11.89
N ARG A 5 -18.37 15.23 -11.17
CA ARG A 5 -18.35 14.85 -9.73
C ARG A 5 -18.29 13.34 -9.53
N ILE A 6 -18.81 12.57 -10.47
CA ILE A 6 -18.91 11.12 -10.36
C ILE A 6 -18.16 10.53 -11.54
N THR A 7 -16.84 10.64 -11.52
CA THR A 7 -16.03 9.57 -12.11
C THR A 7 -16.15 8.39 -11.16
N SER A 8 -17.23 7.61 -11.32
CA SER A 8 -17.31 6.27 -10.74
C SER A 8 -16.27 5.42 -11.46
N SER A 9 -15.00 5.61 -11.14
CA SER A 9 -14.02 4.59 -11.43
C SER A 9 -14.43 3.40 -10.57
N SER A 10 -14.94 2.37 -11.23
CA SER A 10 -15.23 1.08 -10.60
C SER A 10 -13.89 0.48 -10.14
N PHE A 11 -13.38 0.99 -9.03
CA PHE A 11 -12.13 0.53 -8.45
C PHE A 11 -12.36 -0.88 -7.91
N ASN A 12 -11.63 -1.85 -8.45
CA ASN A 12 -11.79 -3.24 -8.06
C ASN A 12 -11.07 -3.50 -6.74
N TRP A 13 -11.79 -3.28 -5.63
CA TRP A 13 -11.30 -3.51 -4.28
C TRP A 13 -10.87 -4.96 -4.04
N ALA A 14 -11.53 -5.94 -4.67
CA ALA A 14 -11.22 -7.36 -4.50
C ALA A 14 -9.84 -7.72 -5.07
N LYS A 15 -9.53 -7.26 -6.29
CA LYS A 15 -8.21 -7.46 -6.91
C LYS A 15 -7.07 -6.82 -6.10
N LEU A 16 -7.34 -5.69 -5.44
CA LEU A 16 -6.34 -5.08 -4.56
C LEU A 16 -6.15 -5.92 -3.29
N ALA A 17 -7.23 -6.43 -2.69
CA ALA A 17 -7.17 -7.26 -1.49
C ALA A 17 -6.34 -8.54 -1.68
N GLU A 18 -6.37 -9.15 -2.87
CA GLU A 18 -5.57 -10.33 -3.21
C GLU A 18 -4.06 -10.09 -3.23
N ARG A 19 -3.63 -8.85 -3.51
CA ARG A 19 -2.21 -8.50 -3.68
C ARG A 19 -1.56 -7.96 -2.41
N ILE A 20 -2.33 -7.73 -1.36
CA ILE A 20 -1.85 -7.06 -0.15
C ILE A 20 -1.21 -8.08 0.81
N PRO A 21 0.04 -7.84 1.25
CA PRO A 21 0.66 -8.62 2.32
C PRO A 21 -0.14 -8.57 3.62
N GLU A 22 -0.10 -9.63 4.42
CA GLU A 22 -0.95 -9.73 5.62
C GLU A 22 -0.79 -8.57 6.61
N HIS A 23 0.44 -8.09 6.80
CA HIS A 23 0.74 -6.96 7.69
C HIS A 23 0.11 -5.63 7.24
N GLN A 24 -0.28 -5.49 5.97
CA GLN A 24 -0.89 -4.27 5.43
C GLN A 24 -2.42 -4.36 5.30
N LYS A 25 -3.01 -5.53 5.56
CA LYS A 25 -4.47 -5.72 5.53
C LYS A 25 -5.22 -4.72 6.44
N PRO A 26 -4.78 -4.42 7.68
CA PRO A 26 -5.46 -3.45 8.54
C PRO A 26 -5.51 -2.05 7.91
N THR A 27 -4.38 -1.56 7.39
CA THR A 27 -4.29 -0.24 6.74
C THR A 27 -5.19 -0.17 5.50
N TYR A 28 -5.23 -1.23 4.70
CA TYR A 28 -6.13 -1.32 3.55
C TYR A 28 -7.61 -1.24 3.95
N THR A 29 -8.03 -1.99 4.98
CA THR A 29 -9.42 -1.94 5.44
C THR A 29 -9.80 -0.55 5.93
N ALA A 30 -8.90 0.12 6.66
CA ALA A 30 -9.10 1.49 7.12
C ALA A 30 -9.21 2.48 5.95
N PHE A 31 -8.38 2.33 4.92
CA PHE A 31 -8.44 3.16 3.71
C PHE A 31 -9.76 2.96 2.95
N LYS A 32 -10.18 1.70 2.76
CA LYS A 32 -11.46 1.37 2.12
C LYS A 32 -12.63 2.02 2.86
N VAL A 33 -12.69 1.87 4.19
CA VAL A 33 -13.76 2.48 5.01
C VAL A 33 -13.79 4.00 4.87
N LYS A 34 -12.63 4.67 4.83
CA LYS A 34 -12.57 6.12 4.59
C LYS A 34 -13.14 6.47 3.21
N SER A 35 -12.71 5.77 2.16
CA SER A 35 -13.19 5.98 0.79
C SER A 35 -14.71 5.81 0.68
N ASP A 36 -15.24 4.70 1.19
CA ASP A 36 -16.67 4.39 1.16
C ASP A 36 -17.50 5.42 1.96
N ASN A 37 -16.98 5.88 3.11
CA ASN A 37 -17.63 6.92 3.91
C ASN A 37 -17.68 8.28 3.19
N TYR A 38 -16.62 8.66 2.49
CA TYR A 38 -16.62 9.87 1.65
C TYR A 38 -17.63 9.75 0.52
N LEU A 39 -17.68 8.60 -0.16
CA LEU A 39 -18.64 8.34 -1.23
C LEU A 39 -20.08 8.42 -0.71
N ARG A 40 -20.38 7.82 0.45
CA ARG A 40 -21.70 7.91 1.07
C ARG A 40 -22.09 9.34 1.42
N ARG A 41 -21.18 10.14 2.00
CA ARG A 41 -21.42 11.55 2.31
C ARG A 41 -21.64 12.39 1.05
N MET A 42 -20.94 12.07 -0.02
CA MET A 42 -21.12 12.74 -1.30
C MET A 42 -22.48 12.41 -1.94
N LEU A 43 -22.92 11.15 -1.87
CA LEU A 43 -24.23 10.73 -2.38
C LEU A 43 -25.40 11.27 -1.55
N ALA A 44 -25.21 11.44 -0.24
CA ALA A 44 -26.24 11.99 0.64
C ALA A 44 -26.51 13.49 0.37
N ASN A 45 -25.54 14.21 -0.20
CA ASN A 45 -25.66 15.63 -0.50
C ASN A 45 -26.11 15.84 -1.96
N PRO A 46 -27.24 16.54 -2.21
CA PRO A 46 -27.70 16.80 -3.56
C PRO A 46 -26.70 17.67 -4.34
N ALA A 47 -26.67 17.48 -5.67
CA ALA A 47 -25.73 18.18 -6.55
C ALA A 47 -26.02 19.68 -6.68
N GLN A 48 -27.24 20.10 -6.39
CA GLN A 48 -27.67 21.50 -6.33
C GLN A 48 -28.21 21.79 -4.93
N PRO A 49 -27.97 23.00 -4.39
CA PRO A 49 -28.64 23.42 -3.17
C PRO A 49 -30.17 23.38 -3.36
N PRO A 50 -30.95 23.09 -2.31
CA PRO A 50 -32.40 23.14 -2.40
C PRO A 50 -32.85 24.52 -2.88
N GLN A 51 -33.82 24.54 -3.81
CA GLN A 51 -34.38 25.80 -4.31
C GLN A 51 -35.09 26.53 -3.17
N ILE A 52 -34.79 27.81 -3.02
CA ILE A 52 -35.45 28.69 -2.05
C ILE A 52 -36.76 29.19 -2.67
N ASP A 53 -37.88 29.01 -1.96
CA ASP A 53 -39.17 29.57 -2.37
C ASP A 53 -39.23 31.07 -2.01
N TRP A 54 -38.76 31.90 -2.94
CA TRP A 54 -38.76 33.36 -2.79
C TRP A 54 -40.18 33.96 -2.79
N GLN A 55 -41.19 33.28 -3.34
CA GLN A 55 -42.58 33.78 -3.36
C GLN A 55 -43.20 33.71 -1.97
N HIS A 56 -42.95 32.64 -1.22
CA HIS A 56 -43.41 32.53 0.15
C HIS A 56 -42.86 33.67 1.04
N TYR A 57 -41.58 34.01 0.89
CA TYR A 57 -40.94 35.09 1.64
C TYR A 57 -41.37 36.48 1.19
N ALA A 58 -41.64 36.69 -0.10
CA ALA A 58 -42.17 37.96 -0.60
C ALA A 58 -43.55 38.30 0.01
N ASN A 59 -44.36 37.27 0.33
CA ASN A 59 -45.70 37.45 0.91
C ASN A 59 -45.70 37.63 2.44
N THR A 60 -44.65 37.17 3.14
CA THR A 60 -44.56 37.21 4.61
C THR A 60 -43.73 38.37 5.13
N VAL A 61 -42.79 38.89 4.34
CA VAL A 61 -41.91 39.99 4.76
C VAL A 61 -42.59 41.34 4.52
N PRO A 62 -42.80 42.17 5.57
CA PRO A 62 -43.52 43.45 5.44
C PRO A 62 -42.72 44.54 4.70
N ILE A 63 -41.41 44.35 4.52
CA ILE A 63 -40.50 45.36 3.95
C ILE A 63 -40.38 45.12 2.44
N PRO A 64 -40.93 46.02 1.59
CA PRO A 64 -40.84 45.88 0.14
C PRO A 64 -39.39 46.01 -0.34
N GLY A 65 -38.95 45.12 -1.23
CA GLY A 65 -37.63 45.14 -1.87
C GLY A 65 -36.50 44.41 -1.13
N LEU A 66 -36.70 44.00 0.14
CA LEU A 66 -35.69 43.26 0.90
C LEU A 66 -35.42 41.88 0.30
N VAL A 67 -36.49 41.14 -0.04
CA VAL A 67 -36.41 39.78 -0.60
C VAL A 67 -35.69 39.77 -1.96
N ASP A 68 -35.94 40.76 -2.82
CA ASP A 68 -35.27 40.88 -4.12
C ASP A 68 -33.76 41.17 -3.98
N SER A 69 -33.38 42.00 -3.01
CA SER A 69 -31.97 42.26 -2.71
C SER A 69 -31.22 41.00 -2.26
N PHE A 70 -31.85 40.16 -1.44
CA PHE A 70 -31.27 38.89 -0.97
C PHE A 70 -31.20 37.85 -2.07
N ARG A 71 -32.22 37.77 -2.94
CA ARG A 71 -32.18 36.92 -4.13
C ARG A 71 -31.01 37.29 -5.03
N ALA A 72 -30.85 38.59 -5.33
CA ALA A 72 -29.76 39.09 -6.17
C ALA A 72 -28.37 38.87 -5.54
N GLN A 73 -28.25 38.92 -4.22
CA GLN A 73 -27.00 38.58 -3.52
C GLN A 73 -26.74 37.07 -3.54
N TYR A 74 -27.76 36.24 -3.30
CA TYR A 74 -27.66 34.78 -3.30
C TYR A 74 -27.22 34.23 -4.65
N GLU A 75 -27.79 34.74 -5.76
CA GLU A 75 -27.41 34.34 -7.12
C GLU A 75 -25.96 34.73 -7.47
N LYS A 76 -25.39 35.76 -6.82
CA LYS A 76 -23.98 36.16 -7.00
C LYS A 76 -23.00 35.28 -6.21
N VAL A 77 -23.44 34.60 -5.16
CA VAL A 77 -22.58 33.73 -4.36
C VAL A 77 -22.32 32.44 -5.13
N LYS A 78 -21.14 32.36 -5.76
CA LYS A 78 -20.58 31.11 -6.28
C LYS A 78 -19.65 30.51 -5.24
N ILE A 79 -19.94 29.30 -4.79
CA ILE A 79 -19.06 28.56 -3.88
C ILE A 79 -17.85 28.07 -4.70
N PRO A 80 -16.62 28.52 -4.41
CA PRO A 80 -15.43 28.03 -5.10
C PRO A 80 -15.22 26.56 -4.77
N VAL A 81 -15.08 25.73 -5.80
CA VAL A 81 -14.66 24.34 -5.65
C VAL A 81 -13.17 24.35 -5.28
N PRO A 82 -12.72 23.55 -4.30
CA PRO A 82 -11.30 23.47 -3.98
C PRO A 82 -10.49 23.04 -5.20
N SER A 83 -9.34 23.68 -5.43
CA SER A 83 -8.37 23.22 -6.44
C SER A 83 -7.80 21.88 -6.02
N ILE A 84 -7.70 20.95 -6.97
CA ILE A 84 -7.18 19.59 -6.79
C ILE A 84 -5.68 19.53 -7.19
N ASP A 85 -5.13 20.64 -7.71
CA ASP A 85 -3.85 20.64 -8.43
C ASP A 85 -2.66 20.29 -7.52
N SER A 86 -2.68 20.72 -6.25
CA SER A 86 -1.64 20.36 -5.28
C SER A 86 -1.62 18.87 -4.97
N ALA A 87 -2.79 18.28 -4.69
CA ALA A 87 -2.92 16.85 -4.41
C ALA A 87 -2.55 15.99 -5.63
N GLN A 88 -2.86 16.45 -6.85
CA GLN A 88 -2.46 15.76 -8.07
C GLN A 88 -0.94 15.71 -8.23
N ASN A 89 -0.24 16.80 -7.88
CA ASN A 89 1.22 16.84 -7.94
C ASN A 89 1.87 15.88 -6.95
N GLU A 90 1.36 15.81 -5.71
CA GLU A 90 1.83 14.84 -4.70
C GLU A 90 1.60 13.40 -5.16
N LEU A 91 0.44 13.09 -5.73
CA LEU A 91 0.14 11.76 -6.29
C LEU A 91 1.09 11.38 -7.41
N ASN A 92 1.36 12.31 -8.34
CA ASN A 92 2.29 12.07 -9.45
C ASN A 92 3.73 11.84 -8.95
N GLN A 93 4.13 12.47 -7.84
CA GLN A 93 5.44 12.22 -7.21
C GLN A 93 5.50 10.84 -6.57
N LEU A 94 4.45 10.43 -5.84
CA LEU A 94 4.36 9.10 -5.24
C LEU A 94 4.35 8.00 -6.30
N GLU A 95 3.66 8.21 -7.43
CA GLU A 95 3.64 7.27 -8.55
C GLU A 95 5.05 7.05 -9.12
N LYS A 96 5.80 8.13 -9.37
CA LYS A 96 7.20 8.02 -9.84
C LYS A 96 8.12 7.32 -8.85
N GLN A 97 7.94 7.56 -7.55
CA GLN A 97 8.70 6.88 -6.50
C GLN A 97 8.39 5.37 -6.51
N ALA A 98 7.10 5.00 -6.55
CA ALA A 98 6.67 3.61 -6.60
C ALA A 98 7.18 2.89 -7.86
N GLU A 99 7.18 3.54 -9.03
CA GLU A 99 7.75 2.97 -10.26
C GLU A 99 9.24 2.65 -10.13
N SER A 100 10.00 3.57 -9.51
CA SER A 100 11.42 3.39 -9.23
C SER A 100 11.67 2.21 -8.28
N ASP A 101 10.90 2.12 -7.20
CA ASP A 101 11.04 1.03 -6.22
C ASP A 101 10.63 -0.33 -6.81
N ILE A 102 9.60 -0.37 -7.66
CA ILE A 102 9.21 -1.57 -8.41
C ILE A 102 10.33 -2.01 -9.35
N ALA A 103 10.97 -1.07 -10.05
CA ALA A 103 12.08 -1.38 -10.95
C ALA A 103 13.28 -1.97 -10.21
N LYS A 104 13.67 -1.38 -9.07
CA LYS A 104 14.72 -1.91 -8.19
C LYS A 104 14.38 -3.30 -7.68
N PHE A 105 13.16 -3.49 -7.17
CA PHE A 105 12.72 -4.79 -6.65
C PHE A 105 12.74 -5.89 -7.72
N LYS A 106 12.35 -5.57 -8.97
CA LYS A 106 12.46 -6.51 -10.10
C LYS A 106 13.90 -6.92 -10.36
N GLN A 107 14.81 -5.95 -10.44
CA GLN A 107 16.23 -6.21 -10.68
C GLN A 107 16.85 -7.07 -9.56
N GLU A 108 16.60 -6.75 -8.30
CA GLU A 108 17.07 -7.53 -7.15
C GLU A 108 16.48 -8.94 -7.14
N SER A 109 15.21 -9.08 -7.52
CA SER A 109 14.54 -10.38 -7.60
C SER A 109 15.12 -11.25 -8.71
N GLU A 110 15.39 -10.69 -9.89
CA GLU A 110 16.02 -11.40 -11.01
C GLU A 110 17.43 -11.88 -10.65
N GLN A 111 18.21 -11.05 -9.96
CA GLN A 111 19.53 -11.44 -9.43
C GLN A 111 19.42 -12.56 -8.40
N ARG A 112 18.44 -12.52 -7.50
CA ARG A 112 18.21 -13.58 -6.53
C ARG A 112 17.79 -14.89 -7.20
N ILE A 113 16.91 -14.82 -8.21
CA ILE A 113 16.47 -15.99 -8.97
C ILE A 113 17.63 -16.61 -9.73
N SER A 114 18.51 -15.81 -10.36
CA SER A 114 19.67 -16.36 -11.06
C SER A 114 20.65 -17.04 -10.11
N GLY A 115 20.93 -16.45 -8.96
CA GLY A 115 21.77 -17.06 -7.91
C GLY A 115 21.18 -18.37 -7.36
N LEU A 116 19.87 -18.39 -7.08
CA LEU A 116 19.19 -19.60 -6.61
C LEU A 116 19.18 -20.72 -7.67
N LYS A 117 19.02 -20.38 -8.96
CA LYS A 117 19.11 -21.36 -10.05
C LYS A 117 20.51 -21.98 -10.16
N GLN A 118 21.57 -21.19 -9.96
CA GLN A 118 22.94 -21.71 -9.92
C GLN A 118 23.14 -22.65 -8.73
N GLN A 119 22.59 -22.32 -7.56
CA GLN A 119 22.65 -23.20 -6.38
C GLN A 119 21.88 -24.51 -6.61
N ILE A 120 20.69 -24.46 -7.20
CA ILE A 120 19.92 -25.66 -7.57
C ILE A 120 20.72 -26.53 -8.53
N HIS A 121 21.30 -25.96 -9.58
CA HIS A 121 22.14 -26.71 -10.52
C HIS A 121 23.36 -27.34 -9.84
N ALA A 122 24.00 -26.61 -8.91
CA ALA A 122 25.12 -27.15 -8.15
C ALA A 122 24.68 -28.35 -7.29
N ILE A 123 23.52 -28.27 -6.62
CA ILE A 123 22.96 -29.35 -5.81
C ILE A 123 22.56 -30.55 -6.69
N GLU A 124 21.93 -30.31 -7.84
CA GLU A 124 21.56 -31.37 -8.79
C GLU A 124 22.77 -32.10 -9.37
N SER A 125 23.88 -31.39 -9.53
CA SER A 125 25.15 -31.95 -10.02
C SER A 125 25.92 -32.73 -8.94
N MET A 126 25.56 -32.58 -7.66
CA MET A 126 26.22 -33.32 -6.57
C MET A 126 25.76 -34.78 -6.53
N ILE A 127 26.67 -35.66 -6.10
CA ILE A 127 26.36 -37.07 -5.85
C ILE A 127 25.27 -37.12 -4.77
N PRO A 128 24.26 -38.01 -4.89
CA PRO A 128 23.25 -38.18 -3.86
C PRO A 128 23.89 -38.42 -2.50
N VAL A 129 23.41 -37.71 -1.48
CA VAL A 129 24.00 -37.72 -0.11
C VAL A 129 24.20 -39.14 0.45
N LYS A 130 23.31 -40.09 0.11
CA LYS A 130 23.39 -41.48 0.55
C LYS A 130 24.62 -42.24 0.02
N LEU A 131 25.18 -41.80 -1.10
CA LEU A 131 26.33 -42.41 -1.77
C LEU A 131 27.60 -41.56 -1.65
N MET A 132 27.51 -40.40 -0.98
CA MET A 132 28.63 -39.48 -0.83
C MET A 132 29.59 -39.99 0.26
N THR A 133 30.86 -40.17 -0.08
CA THR A 133 31.89 -40.44 0.92
C THR A 133 32.27 -39.16 1.65
N MET A 134 32.87 -39.28 2.85
CA MET A 134 33.35 -38.09 3.58
C MET A 134 34.41 -37.33 2.78
N GLU A 135 35.22 -38.01 1.97
CA GLU A 135 36.21 -37.38 1.10
C GLU A 135 35.55 -36.53 0.01
N ASP A 136 34.53 -37.07 -0.69
CA ASP A 136 33.75 -36.34 -1.69
C ASP A 136 33.01 -35.13 -1.10
N PHE A 137 32.54 -35.25 0.14
CA PHE A 137 31.91 -34.15 0.86
C PHE A 137 32.87 -32.99 1.09
N TYR A 138 34.11 -33.26 1.48
CA TYR A 138 35.11 -32.23 1.73
C TYR A 138 35.64 -31.60 0.44
N VAL A 139 35.71 -32.36 -0.66
CA VAL A 139 36.07 -31.82 -1.98
C VAL A 139 34.98 -30.87 -2.48
N SER A 140 33.70 -31.21 -2.29
CA SER A 140 32.57 -30.36 -2.69
C SER A 140 32.32 -29.19 -1.73
N ASN A 141 32.68 -29.31 -0.45
CA ASN A 141 32.44 -28.31 0.59
C ASN A 141 33.75 -27.96 1.35
N PRO A 142 34.67 -27.22 0.70
CA PRO A 142 35.99 -26.93 1.27
C PRO A 142 35.95 -26.10 2.58
N GLU A 143 34.89 -25.35 2.83
CA GLU A 143 34.69 -24.62 4.11
C GLU A 143 34.66 -25.54 5.34
N PHE A 144 34.13 -26.76 5.19
CA PHE A 144 34.08 -27.72 6.30
C PHE A 144 35.39 -28.50 6.46
N ALA A 145 36.21 -28.59 5.41
CA ALA A 145 37.49 -29.31 5.45
C ALA A 145 38.52 -28.63 6.39
N GLN A 146 38.48 -27.30 6.50
CA GLN A 146 39.38 -26.54 7.37
C GLN A 146 39.11 -26.75 8.87
N LYS A 147 37.84 -27.00 9.25
CA LYS A 147 37.44 -27.26 10.65
C LYS A 147 37.93 -28.60 11.19
N MET A 148 38.35 -29.54 10.33
CA MET A 148 38.96 -30.80 10.77
C MET A 148 40.46 -30.64 11.09
N LYS A 149 41.16 -29.72 10.41
CA LYS A 149 42.59 -29.43 10.66
C LYS A 149 42.80 -28.69 11.99
N ASN A 150 41.85 -27.83 12.35
CA ASN A 150 41.76 -27.20 13.67
C ASN A 150 40.42 -27.61 14.28
N PRO A 151 40.34 -28.76 14.97
CA PRO A 151 39.13 -29.17 15.65
C PRO A 151 38.92 -28.20 16.82
N THR A 152 38.23 -27.08 16.59
CA THR A 152 37.74 -26.27 17.69
C THR A 152 36.82 -27.17 18.50
N VAL A 153 37.15 -27.29 19.79
CA VAL A 153 36.40 -28.01 20.82
C VAL A 153 34.91 -27.89 20.53
N LEU A 154 34.23 -29.03 20.45
CA LEU A 154 32.78 -29.10 20.40
C LEU A 154 32.26 -28.21 21.53
N ASP A 155 31.76 -27.01 21.21
CA ASP A 155 30.89 -26.28 22.12
C ASP A 155 29.59 -27.09 22.18
N ASP A 156 29.56 -28.01 23.14
CA ASP A 156 28.44 -28.88 23.45
C ASP A 156 27.29 -28.11 24.13
N GLY A 157 27.35 -26.77 24.13
CA GLY A 157 26.39 -25.90 24.77
C GLY A 157 26.35 -26.08 26.29
N SER A 158 27.32 -26.79 26.88
CA SER A 158 27.36 -27.03 28.33
C SER A 158 27.89 -25.81 29.11
N GLU A 159 28.61 -24.88 28.46
CA GLU A 159 29.15 -23.68 29.10
C GLU A 159 28.11 -22.56 29.31
N ASN A 160 26.94 -22.63 28.65
CA ASN A 160 25.86 -21.64 28.77
C ASN A 160 24.67 -22.10 29.64
N LYS A 161 24.88 -23.01 30.60
CA LYS A 161 23.90 -23.21 31.67
C LYS A 161 24.14 -22.16 32.77
N PRO A 162 23.13 -21.33 33.13
CA PRO A 162 23.26 -20.47 34.30
C PRO A 162 23.53 -21.37 35.52
N LYS A 163 24.60 -21.05 36.25
CA LYS A 163 24.87 -21.70 37.54
C LYS A 163 23.77 -21.24 38.50
N ASP A 164 22.77 -22.10 38.73
CA ASP A 164 21.85 -21.94 39.85
C ASP A 164 22.68 -22.02 41.14
N GLY A 165 22.96 -20.84 41.71
CA GLY A 165 23.64 -20.68 42.98
C GLY A 165 22.63 -20.61 44.12
N HIS A 166 22.75 -21.57 45.03
CA HIS A 166 22.32 -21.46 46.42
C HIS A 166 23.10 -20.36 47.15
#